data_AF-A0A7Z9PPZ9-F1
#
_entry.id   AF-A0A7Z9PPZ9-F1
#
_cell.length_a   1.000
_cell.length_b   1.000
_cell.length_c   1.000
_cell.angle_alpha   90.00
_cell.angle_beta   90.00
_cell.angle_gamma   90.00
#
_symmetry.space_group_name_H-M   'P 1'
#
loop_
_entity.id
_entity.type
_entity.pdbx_description
1 polymer ?
#
loop_
_entity_poly.entity_id
_entity_poly.type
_entity_poly.pdbx_seq_one_letter_code
_entity_poly.pdbx_strand_id
1 'polypeptide(L)'
;MTYSAARALRLVDRSRAGRWWRMRRPDSSASKQRRVDDFNHHYPIGTPIRYWTGIREGEGKSGETRSEVTLLGGHTPVVWVTGHAACIALSHIEPIGIPVAENGVRRG
;
A
#
# COMPACT_ATOMS: atom_id res chain seq x y z
N MET A 1 -14.76 71.52 6.31
CA MET A 1 -14.26 71.13 4.97
C MET A 1 -12.79 71.48 4.90
N THR A 2 -11.91 70.46 4.98
CA THR A 2 -10.62 70.33 4.26
C THR A 2 -9.97 69.01 4.70
N TYR A 3 -10.01 68.01 3.82
CA TYR A 3 -9.31 66.73 3.98
C TYR A 3 -7.86 66.91 3.51
N SER A 4 -6.89 66.67 4.39
CA SER A 4 -5.47 66.63 4.04
C SER A 4 -5.02 65.16 3.92
N ALA A 5 -4.52 64.82 2.75
CA ALA A 5 -4.05 63.49 2.38
C ALA A 5 -2.62 63.27 2.88
N ALA A 6 -2.36 62.18 3.61
CA ALA A 6 -1.03 61.59 3.67
C ALA A 6 -1.05 60.13 4.14
N ARG A 7 -0.42 59.29 3.30
CA ARG A 7 0.34 58.09 3.67
C ARG A 7 -0.42 56.76 3.82
N ALA A 8 -0.75 56.19 2.66
CA ALA A 8 -0.95 54.76 2.50
C ALA A 8 0.39 54.01 2.67
N LEU A 9 0.55 53.26 3.77
CA LEU A 9 1.52 52.18 3.87
C LEU A 9 0.78 50.85 3.69
N ARG A 10 0.67 50.41 2.43
CA ARG A 10 0.50 48.99 2.09
C ARG A 10 1.88 48.34 2.21
N LEU A 11 2.07 47.44 3.18
CA LEU A 11 3.12 46.41 3.09
C LEU A 11 2.96 45.37 4.21
N VAL A 12 2.21 44.31 3.93
CA VAL A 12 2.69 42.95 4.17
C VAL A 12 2.27 42.11 2.97
N ASP A 13 3.23 41.88 2.09
CA ASP A 13 3.15 40.96 0.97
C ASP A 13 2.95 39.53 1.51
N ARG A 14 1.77 38.94 1.29
CA ARG A 14 1.42 37.56 1.67
C ARG A 14 1.94 36.54 0.64
N SER A 15 3.17 36.69 0.16
CA SER A 15 3.68 35.89 -0.96
C SER A 15 5.07 35.32 -0.70
N ARG A 16 5.25 34.51 0.37
CA ARG A 16 6.51 33.75 0.56
C ARG A 16 6.44 32.55 1.53
N ALA A 17 5.32 31.85 1.57
CA ALA A 17 5.20 30.52 2.24
C ALA A 17 4.69 29.43 1.28
N GLY A 18 4.98 29.57 -0.01
CA GLY A 18 4.53 28.64 -1.04
C GLY A 18 5.44 27.42 -1.15
N ARG A 19 4.86 26.23 -0.94
CA ARG A 19 5.31 24.90 -1.42
C ARG A 19 6.27 24.08 -0.55
N TRP A 20 6.01 23.93 0.75
CA TRP A 20 6.68 22.90 1.57
C TRP A 20 5.76 21.77 2.07
N TRP A 21 4.47 21.82 1.74
CA TRP A 21 3.47 20.81 2.12
C TRP A 21 2.76 20.16 0.93
N ARG A 22 3.41 20.05 -0.24
CA ARG A 22 2.86 19.26 -1.36
C ARG A 22 3.03 17.76 -1.07
N MET A 23 2.24 17.31 -0.10
CA MET A 23 1.63 16.00 0.09
C MET A 23 2.41 14.80 -0.46
N ARG A 24 3.25 14.21 0.37
CA ARG A 24 3.28 12.74 0.46
C ARG A 24 1.98 12.36 1.16
N ARG A 25 0.91 12.05 0.40
CA ARG A 25 -0.35 11.61 1.03
C ARG A 25 -0.02 10.38 1.89
N PRO A 26 -0.38 10.35 3.19
CA PRO A 26 -0.28 9.11 3.95
C PRO A 26 -1.10 8.05 3.21
N ASP A 27 -0.57 6.83 3.13
CA ASP A 27 -1.23 5.70 2.47
C ASP A 27 -2.63 5.55 3.09
N SER A 28 -3.66 6.02 2.39
CA SER A 28 -5.05 5.99 2.85
C SER A 28 -5.53 4.55 3.03
N SER A 29 -6.55 4.31 3.85
CA SER A 29 -7.17 2.98 3.94
C SER A 29 -7.63 2.47 2.56
N ALA A 30 -8.12 3.36 1.70
CA ALA A 30 -8.51 3.05 0.32
C ALA A 30 -7.34 2.52 -0.53
N SER A 31 -6.14 3.10 -0.41
CA SER A 31 -4.97 2.62 -1.15
C SER A 31 -4.41 1.31 -0.59
N LYS A 32 -4.57 1.07 0.72
CA LYS A 32 -4.28 -0.25 1.32
C LYS A 32 -5.26 -1.33 0.85
N GLN A 33 -6.55 -1.00 0.81
CA GLN A 33 -7.59 -1.92 0.34
C GLN A 33 -7.36 -2.26 -1.14
N ARG A 34 -7.03 -1.27 -1.97
CA ARG A 34 -6.67 -1.51 -3.37
C ARG A 34 -5.52 -2.51 -3.53
N ARG A 35 -4.49 -2.45 -2.67
CA ARG A 35 -3.39 -3.44 -2.70
C ARG A 35 -3.86 -4.85 -2.33
N VAL A 36 -4.83 -4.97 -1.42
CA VAL A 36 -5.45 -6.26 -1.06
C VAL A 36 -6.22 -6.80 -2.26
N ASP A 37 -7.06 -5.97 -2.87
CA ASP A 37 -7.91 -6.35 -4.00
C ASP A 37 -7.05 -6.73 -5.22
N ASP A 38 -6.04 -5.91 -5.53
CA ASP A 38 -5.08 -6.17 -6.61
C ASP A 38 -4.38 -7.53 -6.37
N PHE A 39 -3.93 -7.82 -5.15
CA PHE A 39 -3.28 -9.09 -4.86
C PHE A 39 -4.23 -10.28 -5.02
N ASN A 40 -5.41 -10.23 -4.41
CA ASN A 40 -6.40 -11.32 -4.48
C ASN A 40 -6.86 -11.60 -5.91
N HIS A 41 -6.92 -10.56 -6.75
CA HIS A 41 -7.22 -10.71 -8.17
C HIS A 41 -6.16 -11.50 -8.93
N HIS A 42 -4.88 -11.32 -8.58
CA HIS A 42 -3.75 -11.95 -9.27
C HIS A 42 -3.36 -13.31 -8.69
N TYR A 43 -3.67 -13.55 -7.42
CA TYR A 43 -3.20 -14.70 -6.64
C TYR A 43 -4.34 -15.25 -5.77
N PRO A 44 -5.11 -16.23 -6.26
CA PRO A 44 -6.19 -16.84 -5.50
C PRO A 44 -5.67 -17.66 -4.31
N ILE A 45 -6.61 -18.13 -3.46
CA ILE A 45 -6.32 -19.10 -2.39
C ILE A 45 -5.64 -20.34 -2.99
N GLY A 46 -4.64 -20.88 -2.30
CA GLY A 46 -3.81 -21.99 -2.77
C GLY A 46 -2.58 -21.54 -3.57
N THR A 47 -2.34 -20.23 -3.69
CA THR A 47 -1.13 -19.73 -4.37
C THR A 47 0.12 -20.17 -3.59
N PRO A 48 1.10 -20.81 -4.24
CA PRO A 48 2.37 -21.13 -3.62
C PRO A 48 3.17 -19.84 -3.36
N ILE A 49 3.66 -19.72 -2.14
CA ILE A 49 4.39 -18.54 -1.66
C ILE A 49 5.66 -18.96 -0.91
N ARG A 50 6.63 -18.04 -0.90
CA ARG A 50 7.68 -17.97 0.11
C ARG A 50 7.27 -16.95 1.15
N TYR A 51 7.45 -17.24 2.43
CA TYR A 51 7.06 -16.35 3.52
C TYR A 51 8.09 -16.29 4.65
N TRP A 52 8.05 -15.19 5.40
CA TRP A 52 8.93 -14.95 6.55
C TRP A 52 8.07 -14.62 7.78
N THR A 53 8.39 -15.22 8.93
CA THR A 53 7.66 -15.01 10.20
C THR A 53 8.25 -13.92 11.09
N GLY A 54 9.42 -13.38 10.71
CA GLY A 54 10.14 -12.33 11.41
C GLY A 54 10.70 -11.34 10.39
N ILE A 55 11.95 -10.92 10.56
CA ILE A 55 12.63 -10.08 9.55
C ILE A 55 12.68 -10.83 8.21
N ARG A 56 12.37 -10.13 7.10
CA ARG A 56 12.40 -10.69 5.75
C ARG A 56 13.84 -10.84 5.23
N GLU A 57 14.58 -11.74 5.86
CA GLU A 57 15.97 -12.07 5.54
C GLU A 57 16.15 -13.59 5.40
N GLY A 58 17.12 -14.00 4.59
CA GLY A 58 17.41 -15.41 4.31
C GLY A 58 16.39 -16.08 3.38
N GLU A 59 16.42 -17.42 3.32
CA GLU A 59 15.67 -18.21 2.34
C GLU A 59 14.14 -18.19 2.52
N GLY A 60 13.66 -17.83 3.72
CA GLY A 60 12.24 -17.91 4.05
C GLY A 60 11.73 -19.36 4.12
N LYS A 61 10.41 -19.51 4.22
CA LYS A 61 9.72 -20.81 4.24
C LYS A 61 8.78 -20.91 3.05
N SER A 62 8.65 -22.09 2.46
CA SER A 62 7.67 -22.35 1.41
C SER A 62 6.32 -22.75 2.03
N GLY A 63 5.22 -22.34 1.39
CA GLY A 63 3.87 -22.71 1.79
C GLY A 63 2.84 -22.25 0.76
N GLU A 64 1.57 -22.35 1.12
CA GLU A 64 0.45 -21.96 0.26
C GLU A 64 -0.55 -21.11 1.03
N THR A 65 -1.18 -20.15 0.34
CA THR A 65 -2.22 -19.31 0.94
C THR A 65 -3.45 -20.14 1.29
N ARG A 66 -3.96 -20.00 2.52
CA ARG A 66 -5.17 -20.66 3.04
C ARG A 66 -6.40 -19.74 2.98
N SER A 67 -6.19 -18.45 2.81
CA SER A 67 -7.23 -17.43 2.79
C SER A 67 -6.92 -16.37 1.74
N GLU A 68 -7.93 -15.55 1.43
CA GLU A 68 -7.71 -14.26 0.80
C GLU A 68 -6.88 -13.35 1.71
N VAL A 69 -6.21 -12.37 1.10
CA VAL A 69 -5.59 -11.27 1.83
C VAL A 69 -6.69 -10.39 2.40
N THR A 70 -6.54 -9.95 3.64
CA THR A 70 -7.45 -9.00 4.30
C THR A 70 -6.68 -7.93 5.06
N LEU A 71 -7.32 -6.79 5.35
CA LEU A 71 -6.74 -5.76 6.21
C LEU A 71 -7.00 -6.06 7.69
N LEU A 72 -6.00 -6.58 8.40
CA LEU A 72 -6.05 -6.72 9.85
C LEU A 72 -6.06 -5.33 10.49
N GLY A 73 -7.07 -5.07 11.33
CA GLY A 73 -7.27 -3.77 11.98
C GLY A 73 -7.50 -2.60 11.02
N GLY A 74 -7.82 -2.88 9.75
CA GLY A 74 -8.00 -1.85 8.71
C GLY A 74 -6.70 -1.22 8.17
N HIS A 75 -5.53 -1.76 8.53
CA HIS A 75 -4.26 -1.13 8.15
C HIS A 75 -3.15 -2.10 7.72
N THR A 76 -3.16 -3.36 8.12
CA THR A 76 -2.11 -4.31 7.75
C THR A 76 -2.69 -5.37 6.84
N PRO A 77 -2.32 -5.39 5.54
CA PRO A 77 -2.63 -6.50 4.66
C PRO A 77 -1.97 -7.78 5.19
N VAL A 78 -2.75 -8.83 5.45
CA VAL A 78 -2.29 -10.12 5.96
C VAL A 78 -2.94 -11.28 5.22
N VAL A 79 -2.27 -12.43 5.22
CA VAL A 79 -2.78 -13.70 4.67
C VAL A 79 -2.51 -14.84 5.66
N TRP A 80 -3.36 -15.86 5.65
CA TRP A 80 -3.10 -17.10 6.39
C TRP A 80 -2.42 -18.12 5.49
N VAL A 81 -1.45 -18.84 6.05
CA VAL A 81 -0.67 -19.86 5.35
C VAL A 81 -1.03 -21.23 5.90
N THR A 82 -1.21 -22.21 5.02
CA THR A 82 -1.49 -23.60 5.43
C THR A 82 -0.39 -24.13 6.33
N GLY A 83 -0.76 -24.77 7.44
CA GLY A 83 0.19 -25.28 8.44
C GLY A 83 0.82 -24.22 9.35
N HIS A 84 0.44 -22.95 9.22
CA HIS A 84 0.88 -21.88 10.12
C HIS A 84 -0.29 -21.29 10.91
N ALA A 85 -0.12 -21.13 12.22
CA ALA A 85 -1.19 -20.67 13.11
C ALA A 85 -1.45 -19.16 13.02
N ALA A 86 -0.41 -18.36 12.80
CA ALA A 86 -0.51 -16.90 12.70
C ALA A 86 -0.72 -16.44 11.25
N CYS A 87 -1.18 -15.20 11.10
CA CYS A 87 -1.22 -14.53 9.80
C CYS A 87 0.15 -13.94 9.45
N ILE A 88 0.47 -13.89 8.17
CA ILE A 88 1.69 -13.27 7.64
C ILE A 88 1.34 -11.96 6.95
N ALA A 89 2.10 -10.90 7.23
CA ALA A 89 1.95 -9.63 6.54
C ALA A 89 2.29 -9.77 5.05
N LEU A 90 1.55 -9.07 4.19
CA LEU A 90 1.78 -9.10 2.73
C LEU A 90 3.19 -8.63 2.34
N SER A 91 3.84 -7.80 3.18
CA SER A 91 5.23 -7.39 2.99
C SER A 91 6.26 -8.51 3.24
N HIS A 92 5.83 -9.62 3.85
CA HIS A 92 6.65 -10.77 4.24
C HIS A 92 6.24 -12.04 3.49
N ILE A 93 5.61 -11.89 2.31
CA ILE A 93 5.37 -13.00 1.40
C ILE A 93 5.85 -12.64 0.00
N GLU A 94 6.14 -13.67 -0.77
CA GLU A 94 6.51 -13.60 -2.17
C GLU A 94 5.83 -14.74 -2.92
N PRO A 95 4.91 -14.46 -3.85
CA PRO A 95 4.33 -15.48 -4.72
C PRO A 95 5.40 -16.14 -5.58
N ILE A 96 5.37 -17.48 -5.65
CA ILE A 96 6.28 -18.28 -6.48
C ILE A 96 5.63 -18.62 -7.84
N GLY A 97 4.30 -18.43 -7.97
CA GLY A 97 3.54 -18.74 -9.18
C GLY A 97 3.34 -17.56 -10.14
N ILE A 98 2.96 -17.89 -11.38
CA ILE A 98 2.54 -16.92 -12.40
C ILE A 98 1.16 -16.36 -12.01
N PRO A 99 0.94 -15.03 -12.00
CA PRO A 99 -0.36 -14.46 -11.71
C PRO A 99 -1.42 -14.93 -12.71
N VAL A 100 -2.64 -15.20 -12.24
CA VAL A 100 -3.71 -15.78 -13.09
C VAL A 100 -4.08 -14.92 -14.29
N ALA A 101 -3.85 -13.60 -14.23
CA ALA A 101 -4.09 -12.69 -15.34
C ALA A 101 -3.15 -12.88 -16.55
N GLU A 102 -1.99 -13.52 -16.36
CA GLU A 102 -0.98 -13.68 -17.43
C GLU A 102 -1.14 -15.00 -18.23
N ASN A 103 -1.97 -15.94 -17.75
CA ASN A 103 -2.18 -17.24 -18.41
C ASN A 103 -3.06 -17.19 -19.69
N GLY A 104 -3.39 -16.00 -20.18
CA GLY A 104 -4.17 -15.79 -21.41
C GLY A 104 -3.39 -15.91 -22.72
N VAL A 105 -2.05 -16.06 -22.69
CA VAL A 105 -1.22 -16.17 -23.90
C VAL A 105 -0.74 -17.62 -24.08
N ARG A 106 -1.65 -18.50 -24.47
CA ARG A 106 -1.28 -19.73 -25.18
C ARG A 106 -1.27 -19.43 -26.67
N ARG A 107 -0.12 -18.98 -27.20
CA ARG A 107 0.10 -18.98 -28.65
C ARG A 107 0.24 -20.44 -29.08
N GLY A 108 -0.73 -20.89 -29.88
CA GLY A 108 -0.61 -22.10 -30.70
C GLY A 108 0.30 -21.89 -31.89
#